data_AF-A0A7S3FHL9-F1
#
_entry.id   AF-A0A7S3FHL9-F1
#
_cell.length_a   1.000
_cell.length_b   1.000
_cell.length_c   1.000
_cell.angle_alpha   90.00
_cell.angle_beta   90.00
_cell.angle_gamma   90.00
#
_symmetry.space_group_name_H-M   'P 1'
#
loop_
_entity.id
_entity.type
_entity.pdbx_description
1 polymer ?
#
loop_
_entity_poly.entity_id
_entity_poly.type
_entity_poly.pdbx_seq_one_letter_code
_entity_poly.pdbx_strand_id
1 'polypeptide(L)'
;EMHALALPSLSCAMLLHARVPPRSAPQLSAVEPLTLGSHVRYLSEVALLMPPQALGAVAALLTSRGEELVEPGSDLAMHPLLVPLTRSPEDGEVTGLLRWPGASGGGSKLPLVRTDGIGLRWLAPGAEEFLHRELVLADAEGNDEEAFVTAGSLAATCDISYERGAAASSAG
;
A
#
# COMPACT_ATOMS: atom_id res chain seq x y z
N GLU A 1 48.82 73.52 -20.67
CA GLU A 1 47.95 72.60 -21.43
C GLU A 1 48.37 71.19 -21.12
N MET A 2 47.46 70.31 -20.68
CA MET A 2 47.56 68.85 -20.78
C MET A 2 46.40 68.18 -20.01
N HIS A 3 45.63 67.41 -20.78
CA HIS A 3 44.87 66.20 -20.43
C HIS A 3 43.64 66.28 -19.51
N ALA A 4 42.48 66.35 -20.19
CA ALA A 4 41.27 65.67 -19.77
C ALA A 4 41.49 64.16 -19.67
N LEU A 5 41.10 63.54 -18.56
CA LEU A 5 40.99 62.10 -18.41
C LEU A 5 39.68 61.75 -17.70
N ALA A 6 38.91 60.92 -18.40
CA ALA A 6 37.57 60.47 -18.09
C ALA A 6 37.53 59.50 -16.89
N LEU A 7 36.46 59.59 -16.11
CA LEU A 7 36.08 58.61 -15.10
C LEU A 7 35.34 57.44 -15.76
N PRO A 8 35.69 56.17 -15.49
CA PRO A 8 34.82 55.05 -15.81
C PRO A 8 33.76 54.87 -14.70
N SER A 9 32.50 54.89 -15.13
CA SER A 9 31.33 54.51 -14.35
C SER A 9 31.34 53.01 -14.04
N LEU A 10 31.44 52.64 -12.76
CA LEU A 10 31.24 51.27 -12.29
C LEU A 10 29.75 51.00 -12.18
N SER A 11 29.19 50.39 -13.23
CA SER A 11 27.80 49.93 -13.23
C SER A 11 27.66 48.68 -12.37
N CYS A 12 26.85 48.81 -11.32
CA CYS A 12 26.52 47.77 -10.35
C CYS A 12 25.75 46.64 -11.05
N ALA A 13 26.30 45.43 -11.05
CA ALA A 13 25.62 44.25 -11.56
C ALA A 13 24.40 43.92 -10.68
N MET A 14 23.20 44.20 -11.19
CA MET A 14 21.94 43.81 -10.56
C MET A 14 21.85 42.29 -10.48
N LEU A 15 21.68 41.78 -9.26
CA LEU A 15 21.42 40.37 -8.99
C LEU A 15 20.17 39.91 -9.74
N LEU A 16 20.32 38.90 -10.59
CA LEU A 16 19.21 38.09 -11.07
C LEU A 16 18.61 37.34 -9.87
N HIS A 17 17.43 37.76 -9.43
CA HIS A 17 16.60 36.95 -8.54
C HIS A 17 16.20 35.68 -9.30
N ALA A 18 16.91 34.58 -9.02
CA ALA A 18 16.46 33.25 -9.38
C ALA A 18 15.10 33.03 -8.70
N ARG A 19 14.02 33.08 -9.49
CA ARG A 19 12.71 32.60 -9.07
C ARG A 19 12.85 31.10 -8.82
N VAL A 20 13.00 30.72 -7.55
CA VAL A 20 12.77 29.34 -7.11
C VAL A 20 11.31 29.03 -7.47
N PRO A 21 11.03 28.06 -8.35
CA PRO A 21 9.65 27.66 -8.60
C PRO A 21 9.05 27.20 -7.26
N PRO A 22 7.75 27.47 -6.99
CA PRO A 22 7.11 26.90 -5.82
C PRO A 22 7.28 25.38 -5.91
N ARG A 23 7.94 24.82 -4.89
CA ARG A 23 8.06 23.37 -4.71
C ARG A 23 6.63 22.87 -4.62
N SER A 24 6.15 22.23 -5.70
CA SER A 24 4.83 21.58 -5.69
C SER A 24 4.78 20.71 -4.46
N ALA A 25 3.81 20.95 -3.57
CA ALA A 25 3.53 20.01 -2.49
C ALA A 25 3.31 18.64 -3.14
N PRO A 26 3.85 17.54 -2.57
CA PRO A 26 3.54 16.22 -3.08
C PRO A 26 2.01 16.10 -3.12
N GLN A 27 1.44 15.94 -4.32
CA GLN A 27 0.05 15.53 -4.42
C GLN A 27 0.04 14.09 -3.93
N LEU A 28 -0.47 13.89 -2.71
CA LEU A 28 -0.80 12.56 -2.21
C LEU A 28 -1.87 12.00 -3.14
N SER A 29 -1.45 11.16 -4.08
CA SER A 29 -2.35 10.55 -5.06
C SER A 29 -3.09 9.40 -4.39
N ALA A 30 -4.42 9.44 -4.46
CA ALA A 30 -5.25 8.30 -4.08
C ALA A 30 -4.84 7.06 -4.88
N VAL A 31 -4.66 5.93 -4.19
CA VAL A 31 -4.37 4.65 -4.82
C VAL A 31 -5.70 3.94 -5.10
N GLU A 32 -5.84 3.43 -6.31
CA GLU A 32 -7.00 2.67 -6.76
C GLU A 32 -6.81 1.16 -6.54
N PRO A 33 -7.86 0.39 -6.25
CA PRO A 33 -7.79 -1.07 -6.14
C PRO A 33 -7.29 -1.73 -7.43
N LEU A 34 -6.49 -2.78 -7.31
CA LEU A 34 -6.02 -3.54 -8.46
C LEU A 34 -7.10 -4.48 -9.00
N THR A 35 -7.16 -4.62 -10.33
CA THR A 35 -7.99 -5.63 -10.98
C THR A 35 -7.27 -6.98 -10.97
N LEU A 36 -7.75 -7.93 -10.18
CA LEU A 36 -7.07 -9.22 -9.97
C LEU A 36 -7.81 -10.40 -10.64
N GLY A 37 -8.04 -10.30 -11.96
CA GLY A 37 -8.83 -11.29 -12.71
C GLY A 37 -8.38 -12.74 -12.52
N SER A 38 -7.06 -12.99 -12.59
CA SER A 38 -6.49 -14.33 -12.33
C SER A 38 -6.76 -14.84 -10.93
N HIS A 39 -6.62 -13.98 -9.91
CA HIS A 39 -6.83 -14.35 -8.51
C HIS A 39 -8.30 -14.64 -8.20
N VAL A 40 -9.20 -13.76 -8.66
CA VAL A 40 -10.65 -13.94 -8.55
C VAL A 40 -11.06 -15.27 -9.16
N ARG A 41 -10.61 -15.55 -10.40
CA ARG A 41 -10.89 -16.80 -11.10
C ARG A 41 -10.32 -18.00 -10.36
N TYR A 42 -9.07 -17.93 -9.89
CA TYR A 42 -8.45 -19.03 -9.15
C TYR A 42 -9.22 -19.34 -7.86
N LEU A 43 -9.58 -18.31 -7.10
CA LEU A 43 -10.33 -18.46 -5.86
C LEU A 43 -11.70 -19.10 -6.12
N SER A 44 -12.45 -18.63 -7.13
CA SER A 44 -13.79 -19.14 -7.42
C SER A 44 -13.81 -20.51 -8.09
N GLU A 45 -12.91 -20.76 -9.05
CA GLU A 45 -12.96 -21.97 -9.90
C GLU A 45 -12.03 -23.10 -9.43
N VAL A 46 -10.88 -22.77 -8.83
CA VAL A 46 -9.87 -23.76 -8.41
C VAL A 46 -9.95 -24.01 -6.91
N ALA A 47 -9.95 -22.93 -6.12
CA ALA A 47 -10.01 -23.05 -4.67
C ALA A 47 -11.44 -23.27 -4.14
N LEU A 48 -12.46 -23.01 -4.97
CA LEU A 48 -13.89 -23.09 -4.64
C LEU A 48 -14.28 -22.23 -3.44
N LEU A 49 -13.74 -21.00 -3.41
CA LEU A 49 -13.93 -20.00 -2.37
C LEU A 49 -14.60 -18.75 -2.95
N MET A 50 -15.26 -17.97 -2.09
CA MET A 50 -15.69 -16.62 -2.43
C MET A 50 -14.49 -15.67 -2.33
N PRO A 51 -14.12 -14.94 -3.40
CA PRO A 51 -13.06 -13.94 -3.34
C PRO A 51 -13.44 -12.81 -2.35
N PRO A 52 -12.51 -12.36 -1.48
CA PRO A 52 -12.75 -11.21 -0.62
C PRO A 52 -13.00 -9.94 -1.44
N GLN A 53 -13.93 -9.09 -0.99
CA GLN A 53 -14.25 -7.83 -1.68
C GLN A 53 -13.03 -6.91 -1.67
N ALA A 54 -12.33 -6.85 -0.54
CA ALA A 54 -11.14 -6.01 -0.36
C ALA A 54 -9.85 -6.56 -1.01
N LEU A 55 -9.89 -7.68 -1.75
CA LEU A 55 -8.67 -8.31 -2.27
C LEU A 55 -7.86 -7.38 -3.18
N GLY A 56 -8.53 -6.68 -4.09
CA GLY A 56 -7.87 -5.72 -4.99
C GLY A 56 -7.27 -4.54 -4.24
N ALA A 57 -7.92 -4.08 -3.17
CA ALA A 57 -7.45 -2.99 -2.33
C ALA A 57 -6.23 -3.40 -1.48
N VAL A 58 -6.24 -4.60 -0.91
CA VAL A 58 -5.06 -5.16 -0.21
C VAL A 58 -3.87 -5.28 -1.13
N ALA A 59 -4.07 -5.83 -2.34
CA ALA A 59 -2.99 -5.94 -3.31
C ALA A 59 -2.43 -4.58 -3.72
N ALA A 60 -3.30 -3.58 -3.94
CA ALA A 60 -2.88 -2.22 -4.24
C ALA A 60 -2.02 -1.61 -3.12
N LEU A 61 -2.43 -1.82 -1.85
CA LEU A 61 -1.69 -1.33 -0.69
C LEU A 61 -0.32 -2.00 -0.53
N LEU A 62 -0.23 -3.30 -0.75
CA LEU A 62 1.04 -4.02 -0.66
C LEU A 62 1.98 -3.64 -1.80
N THR A 63 1.45 -3.46 -3.02
CA THR A 63 2.23 -3.01 -4.17
C THR A 63 2.64 -1.55 -4.08
N SER A 64 1.84 -0.67 -3.46
CA SER A 64 2.26 0.71 -3.20
C SER A 64 3.43 0.78 -2.20
N ARG A 65 3.62 -0.26 -1.38
CA ARG A 65 4.79 -0.46 -0.50
C ARG A 65 5.98 -1.13 -1.20
N GLY A 66 5.87 -1.41 -2.50
CA GLY A 66 6.93 -2.03 -3.29
C GLY A 66 6.87 -3.56 -3.37
N GLU A 67 5.81 -4.22 -2.87
CA GLU A 67 5.65 -5.67 -3.09
C GLU A 67 5.20 -5.99 -4.53
N GLU A 68 5.66 -7.11 -5.07
CA GLU A 68 5.35 -7.56 -6.43
C GLU A 68 4.17 -8.53 -6.42
N LEU A 69 3.22 -8.38 -7.34
CA LEU A 69 2.12 -9.35 -7.50
C LEU A 69 2.65 -10.73 -7.89
N VAL A 70 2.06 -11.77 -7.30
CA VAL A 70 2.38 -13.17 -7.59
C VAL A 70 1.15 -13.88 -8.11
N GLU A 71 1.23 -14.42 -9.33
CA GLU A 71 0.11 -15.16 -9.90
C GLU A 71 -0.17 -16.45 -9.13
N PRO A 72 -1.45 -16.79 -8.88
CA PRO A 72 -1.82 -18.01 -8.18
C PRO A 72 -1.46 -19.26 -9.00
N GLY A 73 -1.00 -20.31 -8.32
CA GLY A 73 -0.60 -21.56 -8.96
C GLY A 73 0.73 -21.52 -9.72
N SER A 74 1.51 -20.44 -9.60
CA SER A 74 2.82 -20.29 -10.23
C SER A 74 3.95 -21.10 -9.55
N ASP A 75 3.79 -21.47 -8.28
CA ASP A 75 4.82 -22.13 -7.48
C ASP A 75 4.25 -23.33 -6.69
N LEU A 76 4.72 -24.54 -7.03
CA LEU A 76 4.34 -25.79 -6.37
C LEU A 76 5.10 -26.05 -5.07
N ALA A 77 6.17 -25.31 -4.79
CA ALA A 77 6.96 -25.45 -3.56
C ALA A 77 6.29 -24.75 -2.36
N MET A 78 5.30 -23.90 -2.60
CA MET A 78 4.59 -23.21 -1.52
C MET A 78 3.63 -24.11 -0.75
N HIS A 79 3.27 -23.66 0.46
CA HIS A 79 2.28 -24.35 1.29
C HIS A 79 0.99 -24.62 0.49
N PRO A 80 0.49 -25.88 0.43
CA PRO A 80 -0.62 -26.24 -0.47
C PRO A 80 -1.93 -25.50 -0.21
N LEU A 81 -2.09 -24.90 0.97
CA LEU A 81 -3.28 -24.13 1.33
C LEU A 81 -3.15 -22.62 1.06
N LEU A 82 -2.00 -22.17 0.60
CA LEU A 82 -1.76 -20.75 0.35
C LEU A 82 -2.12 -20.39 -1.10
N VAL A 83 -2.95 -19.37 -1.25
CA VAL A 83 -3.12 -18.66 -2.53
C VAL A 83 -2.24 -17.41 -2.45
N PRO A 84 -1.14 -17.32 -3.22
CA PRO A 84 -0.25 -16.17 -3.15
C PRO A 84 -0.96 -14.92 -3.66
N LEU A 85 -0.51 -13.77 -3.18
CA LEU A 85 -0.99 -12.45 -3.63
C LEU A 85 0.19 -11.56 -4.01
N THR A 86 1.14 -11.36 -3.11
CA THR A 86 2.34 -10.55 -3.35
C THR A 86 3.59 -11.20 -2.78
N ARG A 87 4.76 -10.76 -3.25
CA ARG A 87 6.08 -11.12 -2.74
C ARG A 87 6.86 -9.86 -2.45
N SER A 88 7.48 -9.82 -1.27
CA SER A 88 8.44 -8.79 -0.91
C SER A 88 9.77 -9.03 -1.64
N PRO A 89 10.27 -8.06 -2.42
CA PRO A 89 11.58 -8.18 -3.07
C PRO A 89 12.77 -8.17 -2.10
N GLU A 90 12.58 -7.66 -0.87
CA GLU A 90 13.65 -7.48 0.11
C GLU A 90 14.08 -8.80 0.76
N ASP A 91 13.10 -9.60 1.22
CA ASP A 91 13.30 -10.84 1.97
C ASP A 91 12.73 -12.08 1.25
N GLY A 92 12.01 -11.88 0.14
CA GLY A 92 11.37 -12.95 -0.61
C GLY A 92 10.12 -13.52 0.07
N GLU A 93 9.67 -12.94 1.19
CA GLU A 93 8.47 -13.39 1.89
C GLU A 93 7.23 -13.20 1.00
N VAL A 94 6.34 -14.19 1.01
CA VAL A 94 5.11 -14.18 0.22
C VAL A 94 3.92 -13.88 1.12
N THR A 95 3.14 -12.86 0.76
CA THR A 95 1.83 -12.59 1.34
C THR A 95 0.76 -13.33 0.53
N GLY A 96 -0.20 -13.95 1.20
CA GLY A 96 -1.29 -14.65 0.53
C GLY A 96 -2.48 -14.95 1.43
N LEU A 97 -3.51 -15.53 0.81
CA LEU A 97 -4.72 -15.98 1.48
C LEU A 97 -4.58 -17.44 1.87
N LEU A 98 -4.85 -17.78 3.14
CA LEU A 98 -4.85 -19.14 3.62
C LEU A 98 -6.24 -19.77 3.45
N ARG A 99 -6.36 -20.83 2.64
CA ARG A 99 -7.61 -21.61 2.57
C ARG A 99 -7.73 -22.54 3.78
N TRP A 100 -8.84 -22.49 4.50
CA TRP A 100 -9.10 -23.42 5.59
C TRP A 100 -9.86 -24.66 5.08
N PRO A 101 -9.31 -25.89 5.16
CA PRO A 101 -9.90 -27.07 4.54
C PRO A 101 -11.24 -27.52 5.13
N GLY A 102 -11.53 -27.12 6.37
CA GLY A 102 -12.73 -27.53 7.13
C GLY A 102 -13.90 -26.55 7.09
N ALA A 103 -13.78 -25.44 6.35
CA ALA A 103 -14.85 -24.46 6.23
C ALA A 103 -15.95 -24.99 5.30
N SER A 104 -16.88 -25.78 5.83
CA SER A 104 -18.05 -26.24 5.08
C SER A 104 -18.84 -25.03 4.58
N GLY A 105 -18.85 -24.81 3.26
CA GLY A 105 -19.84 -24.00 2.54
C GLY A 105 -20.16 -22.60 3.08
N GLY A 106 -19.52 -21.56 2.52
CA GLY A 106 -20.19 -20.27 2.36
C GLY A 106 -19.90 -19.16 3.38
N GLY A 107 -18.68 -19.03 3.91
CA GLY A 107 -18.36 -17.81 4.66
C GLY A 107 -17.15 -17.82 5.60
N SER A 108 -16.21 -18.75 5.49
CA SER A 108 -14.97 -18.65 6.27
C SER A 108 -14.15 -17.48 5.75
N LYS A 109 -13.89 -16.49 6.61
CA LYS A 109 -12.88 -15.46 6.37
C LYS A 109 -11.60 -16.14 5.89
N LEU A 110 -10.97 -15.59 4.85
CA LEU A 110 -9.72 -16.09 4.29
C LEU A 110 -8.57 -15.34 4.96
N PRO A 111 -7.88 -15.93 5.95
CA PRO A 111 -6.86 -15.22 6.68
C PRO A 111 -5.75 -14.77 5.75
N LEU A 112 -5.34 -13.52 5.91
CA LEU A 112 -4.16 -13.00 5.25
C LEU A 112 -2.95 -13.41 6.06
N VAL A 113 -1.99 -14.06 5.41
CA VAL A 113 -0.79 -14.60 6.04
C VAL A 113 0.44 -14.21 5.24
N ARG A 114 1.60 -14.25 5.90
CA ARG A 114 2.92 -14.11 5.28
C ARG A 114 3.74 -15.38 5.50
N THR A 115 4.57 -15.75 4.54
CA THR A 115 5.42 -16.94 4.63
C THR A 115 6.81 -16.70 4.08
N ASP A 116 7.81 -17.28 4.75
CA ASP A 116 9.19 -17.41 4.32
C ASP A 116 9.47 -18.79 3.66
N GLY A 117 8.42 -19.59 3.44
CA GLY A 117 8.51 -20.97 2.96
C GLY A 117 8.66 -22.02 4.06
N ILE A 118 8.92 -21.62 5.31
CA ILE A 118 9.04 -22.54 6.46
C ILE A 118 7.78 -22.44 7.33
N GLY A 119 7.36 -21.22 7.64
CA GLY A 119 6.23 -20.94 8.53
C GLY A 119 5.17 -20.05 7.90
N LEU A 120 4.00 -19.99 8.56
CA LEU A 120 2.96 -19.01 8.25
C LEU A 120 2.84 -18.04 9.43
N ARG A 121 2.99 -16.74 9.15
CA ARG A 121 2.71 -15.64 10.07
C ARG A 121 1.33 -15.07 9.76
N TRP A 122 0.44 -15.07 10.74
CA TRP A 122 -0.89 -14.46 10.59
C TRP A 122 -0.77 -12.94 10.55
N LEU A 123 -1.36 -12.30 9.53
CA LEU A 123 -1.44 -10.83 9.42
C LEU A 123 -2.81 -10.32 9.86
N ALA A 124 -3.89 -10.91 9.34
CA ALA A 124 -5.25 -10.52 9.66
C ALA A 124 -6.24 -11.68 9.41
N PRO A 125 -7.41 -11.67 10.08
CA PRO A 125 -8.46 -12.65 9.82
C PRO A 125 -9.04 -12.61 8.40
N GLY A 126 -8.90 -11.50 7.70
CA GLY A 126 -9.41 -11.28 6.35
C GLY A 126 -8.79 -10.03 5.73
N ALA A 127 -9.13 -9.78 4.45
CA ALA A 127 -8.61 -8.65 3.68
C ALA A 127 -9.15 -7.31 4.22
N GLU A 128 -10.42 -7.29 4.61
CA GLU A 128 -11.10 -6.13 5.17
C GLU A 128 -10.51 -5.76 6.54
N GLU A 129 -10.31 -6.74 7.43
CA GLU A 129 -9.68 -6.50 8.72
C GLU A 129 -8.21 -6.07 8.59
N PHE A 130 -7.52 -6.54 7.54
CA PHE A 130 -6.18 -6.05 7.24
C PHE A 130 -6.20 -4.56 6.92
N LEU A 131 -7.02 -4.11 5.97
CA LEU A 131 -7.11 -2.68 5.61
C LEU A 131 -7.51 -1.80 6.80
N HIS A 132 -8.46 -2.26 7.62
CA HIS A 132 -8.84 -1.54 8.83
C HIS A 132 -7.67 -1.43 9.82
N ARG A 133 -6.90 -2.52 10.03
CA ARG A 133 -5.70 -2.50 10.86
C ARG A 133 -4.66 -1.52 10.32
N GLU A 134 -4.43 -1.48 9.01
CA GLU A 134 -3.45 -0.56 8.40
C GLU A 134 -3.86 0.92 8.60
N LEU A 135 -5.16 1.23 8.57
CA LEU A 135 -5.68 2.55 8.93
C LEU A 135 -5.40 2.93 10.39
N VAL A 136 -5.65 2.01 11.32
CA VAL A 136 -5.39 2.20 12.75
C VAL A 136 -3.89 2.42 13.00
N LEU A 137 -3.02 1.64 12.36
CA LEU A 137 -1.57 1.76 12.50
C LEU A 137 -1.07 3.10 11.98
N ALA A 138 -1.47 3.49 10.76
CA ALA A 138 -1.07 4.77 10.17
C ALA A 138 -1.55 5.97 11.02
N ASP A 139 -2.73 5.87 11.63
CA ASP A 139 -3.22 6.91 12.56
C ASP A 139 -2.42 6.94 13.87
N ALA A 140 -2.08 5.78 14.43
CA ALA A 140 -1.32 5.66 15.68
C ALA A 140 0.13 6.14 15.54
N GLU A 141 0.76 5.93 14.38
CA GLU A 141 2.11 6.42 14.11
C GLU A 141 2.17 7.95 13.94
N GLY A 142 1.05 8.59 13.58
CA GLY A 142 0.84 10.04 13.67
C GLY A 142 1.71 10.93 12.78
N ASN A 143 2.71 10.36 12.09
CA ASN A 143 3.66 11.06 11.22
C ASN A 143 3.65 10.56 9.77
N ASP A 144 2.87 9.52 9.45
CA ASP A 144 2.78 8.93 8.11
C ASP A 144 1.43 9.28 7.43
N GLU A 145 1.32 10.54 7.00
CA GLU A 145 0.15 11.05 6.27
C GLU A 145 -0.10 10.27 4.97
N GLU A 146 0.98 9.85 4.31
CA GLU A 146 0.91 9.14 3.04
C GLU A 146 0.33 7.74 3.21
N ALA A 147 0.78 7.00 4.22
CA ALA A 147 0.21 5.71 4.56
C ALA A 147 -1.27 5.82 4.94
N PHE A 148 -1.65 6.84 5.74
CA PHE A 148 -3.03 7.04 6.13
C PHE A 148 -3.94 7.36 4.93
N VAL A 149 -3.52 8.28 4.05
CA VAL A 149 -4.27 8.62 2.84
C VAL A 149 -4.39 7.42 1.89
N THR A 150 -3.31 6.67 1.71
CA THR A 150 -3.29 5.48 0.84
C THR A 150 -4.21 4.38 1.37
N ALA A 151 -4.09 4.02 2.65
CA ALA A 151 -4.96 3.03 3.27
C ALA A 151 -6.42 3.50 3.29
N GLY A 152 -6.66 4.80 3.53
CA GLY A 152 -7.98 5.40 3.54
C GLY A 152 -8.68 5.41 2.19
N SER A 153 -7.98 5.76 1.10
CA SER A 153 -8.58 5.73 -0.24
C SER A 153 -9.00 4.32 -0.63
N LEU A 154 -8.15 3.34 -0.32
CA LEU A 154 -8.41 1.92 -0.62
C LEU A 154 -9.53 1.34 0.25
N ALA A 155 -9.53 1.62 1.55
CA ALA A 155 -10.57 1.19 2.48
C ALA A 155 -11.95 1.75 2.09
N ALA A 156 -12.02 3.01 1.65
CA ALA A 156 -13.25 3.65 1.21
C ALA A 156 -13.89 2.96 0.00
N THR A 157 -13.10 2.37 -0.91
CA THR A 157 -13.63 1.58 -2.04
C THR A 157 -14.35 0.30 -1.62
N CYS A 158 -14.13 -0.13 -0.38
CA CYS A 158 -14.65 -1.38 0.18
C CYS A 158 -15.64 -1.12 1.34
N ASP A 159 -16.16 0.11 1.48
CA ASP A 159 -17.06 0.54 2.56
C ASP A 159 -16.47 0.34 3.97
N ILE A 160 -15.13 0.34 4.11
CA ILE A 160 -14.43 0.25 5.38
C ILE A 160 -14.20 1.68 5.90
N SER A 161 -14.88 2.04 6.98
CA SER A 161 -14.75 3.36 7.61
C SER A 161 -13.83 3.34 8.83
N TYR A 162 -13.13 4.45 9.04
CA TYR A 162 -12.29 4.72 10.20
C TYR A 162 -12.24 6.23 10.45
N GLU A 163 -12.41 6.65 11.70
CA GLU A 163 -12.30 8.06 12.09
C GLU A 163 -10.87 8.37 12.54
N ARG A 164 -10.23 9.36 11.91
CA ARG A 164 -8.87 9.78 12.27
C ARG A 164 -8.81 10.28 13.71
N GLY A 165 -7.79 9.87 14.45
CA GLY A 165 -7.63 10.14 15.88
C GLY A 165 -8.38 9.15 16.79
N ALA A 166 -9.12 8.18 16.25
CA ALA A 166 -9.80 7.15 17.05
C ALA A 166 -8.82 6.25 17.81
N ALA A 167 -7.61 6.02 17.27
CA ALA A 167 -6.57 5.27 17.96
C ALA A 167 -6.16 5.97 19.27
N ALA A 168 -5.91 7.29 19.21
CA ALA A 168 -5.50 8.08 20.36
C ALA A 168 -6.60 8.21 21.44
N SER A 169 -7.88 8.27 21.04
CA SER A 169 -9.00 8.40 21.98
C SER A 169 -9.28 7.11 22.77
N SER A 170 -8.89 5.95 22.25
CA SER A 170 -9.09 4.64 22.88
C SER A 170 -8.05 4.27 23.94
N ALA A 171 -6.93 4.99 24.02
CA ALA A 171 -5.82 4.73 24.94
C ALA A 171 -5.99 5.39 26.32
N GLY A 172 -7.13 6.03 26.57
CA GLY A 172 -7.46 6.79 27.81
C GLY A 172 -8.26 6.00 28.84
#